data_AF-A0A0Q8AKE3-F1
#
_entry.id   AF-A0A0Q8AKE3-F1
#
_cell.length_a   1.000
_cell.length_b   1.000
_cell.length_c   1.000
_cell.angle_alpha   90.00
_cell.angle_beta   90.00
_cell.angle_gamma   90.00
#
_symmetry.space_group_name_H-M   'P 1'
#
loop_
_entity.id
_entity.type
_entity.pdbx_description
1 polymer ?
#
loop_
_entity_poly.entity_id
_entity_poly.type
_entity_poly.pdbx_seq_one_letter_code
_entity_poly.pdbx_strand_id
1 'polypeptide(L)'
;MTSLIYNTGTVTVTNGSTTVTGALTGWAVALVTGGILSVDGLAVPIASVESDTSLTLAYGWPGTGGSGKAYAIARDTSEAVRAAWTNDRLATIIQRLSLVGIHPDGSGTLTERDALSPTPATGFIWLYAEAGNDLAIYRKSASGWDGPYQVAGDTGAQGPAGAQGAAGDGFTPAGAWAIGTTYDKNDMVSFDGRTFVSFADANVGHQPPSSDSDDTYWQFVPAAVGPQGPQGDQGPQGVKGDTGDTGATGPANSLSIGTVAEGAAAATITGTAPAQTLNLTIPKGDTGDQGIQGIQGPPGSGSVDSVNGDPGPDIVLTFDDIGDGAINKAFTATEKTKLSGIADGATANTGTVTSVALAVPTGLSVSGSPISTSGTFTVTYATGYQGYTTAEADKLAGIEAGATALPTRLGAVAKSVTDWDDATENGWFMGIDAANAPTATVWYIGYVEAHLPTYCTQTVHSFVGDSAADTKAYRRDCNGGAWGTWYPLQLSQAEQDARYIRPDATDLLTAGYTATSENNGTKSSGTYTPTAVGGNLKRLVNGGAFTLAAPTAAGDYTIIIQITNNASAGAITLSGFSKTSGDAFTTTNGHDFFVFVTKINGFTHAAIQALQ
;
A
#
# COMPACT_ATOMS: atom_id res chain seq x y z
N MET A 1 26.52 18.62 16.55
CA MET A 1 26.91 17.41 17.31
C MET A 1 26.00 17.32 18.52
N THR A 2 24.92 16.56 18.42
CA THR A 2 24.13 16.15 19.58
C THR A 2 25.04 15.31 20.48
N SER A 3 25.11 15.66 21.76
CA SER A 3 25.85 14.88 22.75
C SER A 3 25.35 13.43 22.74
N LEU A 4 26.25 12.46 22.62
CA LEU A 4 25.96 11.01 22.65
C LEU A 4 25.33 10.56 23.98
N ILE A 5 25.44 11.41 25.00
CA ILE A 5 24.83 11.23 26.32
C ILE A 5 23.64 12.17 26.50
N TYR A 6 22.50 11.61 26.90
CA TYR A 6 21.31 12.34 27.31
C TYR A 6 21.10 12.30 28.81
N ASN A 7 20.95 13.46 29.45
CA ASN A 7 20.90 13.60 30.91
C ASN A 7 20.00 14.77 31.36
N THR A 8 18.98 15.13 30.57
CA THR A 8 18.09 16.25 30.92
C THR A 8 17.07 15.81 31.98
N GLY A 9 16.90 16.60 33.05
CA GLY A 9 15.96 16.30 34.12
C GLY A 9 16.51 15.30 35.15
N THR A 10 15.61 14.65 35.89
CA THR A 10 15.97 13.66 36.93
C THR A 10 15.09 12.43 36.85
N VAL A 11 15.51 11.32 37.48
CA VAL A 11 14.78 10.06 37.49
C VAL A 11 14.46 9.55 38.87
N THR A 12 13.43 8.72 38.94
CA THR A 12 13.08 7.89 40.08
C THR A 12 13.19 6.43 39.65
N VAL A 13 14.07 5.69 40.32
CA VAL A 13 14.27 4.25 40.15
C VAL A 13 13.86 3.53 41.43
N THR A 14 13.26 2.35 41.32
CA THR A 14 12.87 1.52 42.47
C THR A 14 13.54 0.16 42.35
N ASN A 15 14.21 -0.31 43.41
CA ASN A 15 14.90 -1.61 43.42
C ASN A 15 13.92 -2.73 43.00
N GLY A 16 14.33 -3.53 42.01
CA GLY A 16 13.56 -4.64 41.47
C GLY A 16 12.46 -4.25 40.48
N SER A 17 12.16 -2.96 40.30
CA SER A 17 11.16 -2.48 39.33
C SER A 17 11.80 -2.22 37.97
N THR A 18 11.09 -2.56 36.90
CA THR A 18 11.45 -2.20 35.52
C THR A 18 11.01 -0.78 35.16
N THR A 19 10.08 -0.18 35.92
CA THR A 19 9.54 1.14 35.60
C THR A 19 10.43 2.24 36.15
N VAL A 20 10.71 3.24 35.31
CA VAL A 20 11.45 4.44 35.69
C VAL A 20 10.62 5.67 35.37
N THR A 21 10.43 6.53 36.37
CA THR A 21 9.70 7.79 36.20
C THR A 21 10.67 8.95 36.12
N GLY A 22 10.56 9.76 35.07
CA GLY A 22 11.34 10.96 34.84
C GLY A 22 10.63 12.24 35.26
N ALA A 23 11.39 13.28 35.55
CA ALA A 23 10.90 14.64 35.74
C ALA A 23 11.70 15.59 34.83
N LEU A 24 11.00 16.32 33.96
CA LEU A 24 11.57 17.19 32.92
C LEU A 24 12.54 16.46 31.98
N THR A 25 12.22 15.20 31.67
CA THR A 25 13.11 14.27 30.98
C THR A 25 12.92 14.16 29.48
N GLY A 26 11.81 14.61 28.90
CA GLY A 26 11.63 14.67 27.43
C GLY A 26 12.00 13.40 26.64
N TRP A 27 11.84 12.19 27.20
CA TRP A 27 12.39 10.95 26.64
C TRP A 27 11.83 10.51 25.30
N ALA A 28 10.54 10.72 25.05
CA ALA A 28 9.93 10.37 23.78
C ALA A 28 10.43 11.31 22.69
N VAL A 29 10.47 12.62 22.97
CA VAL A 29 11.05 13.63 22.07
C VAL A 29 12.56 13.40 21.85
N ALA A 30 13.25 12.93 22.88
CA ALA A 30 14.68 12.64 22.87
C ALA A 30 15.04 11.32 22.17
N LEU A 31 14.05 10.50 21.79
CA LEU A 31 14.21 9.22 21.09
C LEU A 31 15.23 8.27 21.76
N VAL A 32 15.12 8.10 23.08
CA VAL A 32 16.09 7.33 23.89
C VAL A 32 15.84 5.81 23.90
N THR A 33 14.83 5.33 23.17
CA THR A 33 14.47 3.90 23.08
C THR A 33 15.64 3.06 22.59
N GLY A 34 15.89 1.91 23.22
CA GLY A 34 17.04 1.04 22.92
C GLY A 34 18.38 1.54 23.48
N GLY A 35 18.40 2.67 24.20
CA GLY A 35 19.57 3.19 24.90
C GLY A 35 19.82 2.45 26.23
N ILE A 36 20.88 2.86 26.94
CA ILE A 36 21.21 2.30 28.27
C ILE A 36 21.06 3.39 29.33
N LEU A 37 20.14 3.22 30.27
CA LEU A 37 19.98 4.12 31.42
C LEU A 37 21.06 3.82 32.46
N SER A 38 21.85 4.83 32.81
CA SER A 38 22.84 4.80 33.88
C SER A 38 22.45 5.71 35.05
N VAL A 39 22.42 5.18 36.26
CA VAL A 39 22.17 5.92 37.52
C VAL A 39 23.10 5.39 38.60
N ASP A 40 23.78 6.27 39.34
CA ASP A 40 24.72 5.93 40.43
C ASP A 40 25.79 4.86 40.04
N GLY A 41 26.22 4.86 38.78
CA GLY A 41 27.25 3.94 38.27
C GLY A 41 26.74 2.54 37.87
N LEU A 42 25.42 2.30 37.98
CA LEU A 42 24.77 1.09 37.49
C LEU A 42 24.05 1.40 36.17
N ALA A 43 24.06 0.45 35.23
CA ALA A 43 23.55 0.63 33.89
C ALA A 43 22.58 -0.49 33.52
N VAL A 44 21.40 -0.13 33.00
CA VAL A 44 20.35 -1.07 32.59
C VAL A 44 19.80 -0.67 31.21
N PRO A 45 19.69 -1.59 30.25
CA PRO A 45 19.08 -1.32 28.95
C PRO A 45 17.61 -0.89 29.06
N ILE A 46 17.21 0.06 28.22
CA ILE A 46 15.82 0.52 28.09
C ILE A 46 15.12 -0.42 27.10
N ALA A 47 14.04 -1.07 27.54
CA ALA A 47 13.20 -1.93 26.71
C ALA A 47 12.20 -1.11 25.87
N SER A 48 11.55 -0.13 26.49
CA SER A 48 10.56 0.74 25.83
C SER A 48 10.50 2.11 26.51
N VAL A 49 10.02 3.11 25.77
CA VAL A 49 9.76 4.46 26.27
C VAL A 49 8.26 4.70 26.11
N GLU A 50 7.57 4.95 27.22
CA GLU A 50 6.10 5.07 27.25
C GLU A 50 5.65 6.54 27.11
N SER A 51 6.49 7.49 27.52
CA SER A 51 6.25 8.93 27.39
C SER A 51 7.53 9.73 27.63
N ASP A 52 7.43 11.07 27.55
CA ASP A 52 8.52 11.96 27.92
C ASP A 52 9.03 11.80 29.36
N THR A 53 8.24 11.18 30.24
CA THR A 53 8.52 11.02 31.67
C THR A 53 8.40 9.58 32.16
N SER A 54 8.29 8.60 31.27
CA SER A 54 8.18 7.19 31.66
C SER A 54 8.88 6.28 30.68
N LEU A 55 9.69 5.36 31.19
CA LEU A 55 10.31 4.29 30.42
C LEU A 55 10.31 2.97 31.18
N THR A 56 10.49 1.89 30.44
CA THR A 56 10.58 0.52 30.97
C THR A 56 11.98 -0.04 30.67
N LEU A 57 12.62 -0.60 31.69
CA LEU A 57 13.90 -1.27 31.61
C LEU A 57 13.74 -2.75 31.22
N ALA A 58 14.75 -3.32 30.57
CA ALA A 58 14.77 -4.72 30.16
C ALA A 58 14.77 -5.70 31.35
N TYR A 59 15.25 -5.27 32.51
CA TYR A 59 15.19 -6.01 33.76
C TYR A 59 15.07 -5.05 34.95
N GLY A 60 14.60 -5.56 36.08
CA GLY A 60 14.38 -4.76 37.28
C GLY A 60 15.65 -4.04 37.74
N TRP A 61 15.50 -2.80 38.19
CA TRP A 61 16.63 -1.96 38.62
C TRP A 61 17.42 -2.63 39.75
N PRO A 62 18.73 -2.90 39.57
CA PRO A 62 19.50 -3.71 40.52
C PRO A 62 20.02 -2.90 41.73
N GLY A 63 19.96 -1.57 41.66
CA GLY A 63 20.49 -0.69 42.70
C GLY A 63 19.46 -0.29 43.74
N THR A 64 19.93 0.43 44.77
CA THR A 64 19.05 1.08 45.75
C THR A 64 18.10 2.05 45.05
N GLY A 65 16.82 1.98 45.37
CA GLY A 65 15.83 2.92 44.83
C GLY A 65 16.03 4.35 45.34
N GLY A 66 15.52 5.33 44.61
CA GLY A 66 15.53 6.74 45.00
C GLY A 66 14.92 7.64 43.94
N SER A 67 14.40 8.79 44.38
CA SER A 67 13.81 9.83 43.52
C SER A 67 14.79 10.99 43.30
N GLY A 68 14.57 11.75 42.22
CA GLY A 68 15.36 12.95 41.90
C GLY A 68 16.83 12.66 41.56
N LYS A 69 17.13 11.43 41.12
CA LYS A 69 18.49 10.98 40.81
C LYS A 69 18.98 11.60 39.50
N ALA A 70 20.26 11.96 39.45
CA ALA A 70 20.94 12.27 38.21
C ALA A 70 21.15 10.98 37.39
N TYR A 71 21.08 11.10 36.07
CA TYR A 71 21.19 9.94 35.18
C TYR A 71 21.92 10.31 33.89
N ALA A 72 22.31 9.30 33.14
CA ALA A 72 22.82 9.43 31.78
C ALA A 72 22.26 8.30 30.93
N ILE A 73 21.82 8.60 29.71
CA ILE A 73 21.47 7.60 28.71
C ILE A 73 22.48 7.66 27.58
N ALA A 74 23.15 6.54 27.31
CA ALA A 74 23.95 6.37 26.11
C ALA A 74 23.03 6.06 24.93
N ARG A 75 23.06 6.92 23.89
CA ARG A 75 22.21 6.80 22.69
C ARG A 75 22.85 5.99 21.55
N ASP A 76 24.10 5.58 21.68
CA ASP A 76 24.85 4.93 20.59
C ASP A 76 24.16 3.65 20.08
N THR A 77 23.50 2.90 20.96
CA THR A 77 22.71 1.72 20.59
C THR A 77 21.39 2.11 19.92
N SER A 78 20.76 3.23 20.30
CA SER A 78 19.57 3.79 19.65
C SER A 78 19.86 4.33 18.25
N GLU A 79 20.99 5.02 18.07
CA GLU A 79 21.45 5.54 16.77
C GLU A 79 21.93 4.42 15.84
N ALA A 80 22.61 3.40 16.36
CA ALA A 80 23.01 2.23 15.57
C ALA A 80 21.81 1.38 15.13
N VAL A 81 20.79 1.21 15.99
CA VAL A 81 19.52 0.57 15.62
C VAL A 81 18.76 1.42 14.60
N ARG A 82 18.74 2.76 14.74
CA ARG A 82 18.18 3.67 13.73
C ARG A 82 18.92 3.61 12.40
N ALA A 83 20.25 3.57 12.40
CA ALA A 83 21.05 3.51 11.19
C ALA A 83 20.90 2.15 10.49
N ALA A 84 20.87 1.05 11.24
CA ALA A 84 20.61 -0.28 10.70
C ALA A 84 19.19 -0.38 10.13
N TRP A 85 18.18 0.10 10.86
CA TRP A 85 16.79 0.15 10.38
C TRP A 85 16.64 1.03 9.14
N THR A 86 17.22 2.23 9.16
CA THR A 86 17.15 3.17 8.01
C THR A 86 17.88 2.60 6.81
N ASN A 87 19.06 1.98 6.99
CA ASN A 87 19.82 1.36 5.90
C ASN A 87 19.13 0.12 5.33
N ASP A 88 18.51 -0.72 6.16
CA ASP A 88 17.78 -1.92 5.73
C ASP A 88 16.48 -1.54 4.98
N ARG A 89 15.77 -0.51 5.47
CA ARG A 89 14.59 0.05 4.79
C ARG A 89 14.99 0.75 3.49
N LEU A 90 16.07 1.54 3.49
CA LEU A 90 16.58 2.25 2.32
C LEU A 90 17.05 1.27 1.23
N ALA A 91 17.74 0.19 1.60
CA ALA A 91 18.14 -0.87 0.69
C ALA A 91 16.92 -1.53 0.02
N THR A 92 15.91 -1.88 0.82
CA THR A 92 14.64 -2.46 0.34
C THR A 92 13.89 -1.49 -0.59
N ILE A 93 13.92 -0.19 -0.31
CA ILE A 93 13.22 0.84 -1.09
C ILE A 93 13.96 1.17 -2.38
N ILE A 94 15.28 1.28 -2.36
CA ILE A 94 16.08 1.45 -3.59
C ILE A 94 15.83 0.26 -4.52
N GLN A 95 15.77 -0.96 -3.98
CA GLN A 95 15.45 -2.15 -4.75
C GLN A 95 14.04 -2.07 -5.36
N ARG A 96 13.02 -1.68 -4.59
CA ARG A 96 11.62 -1.57 -5.06
C ARG A 96 11.38 -0.41 -6.02
N LEU A 97 11.95 0.76 -5.77
CA LEU A 97 11.84 1.93 -6.63
C LEU A 97 12.61 1.72 -7.95
N SER A 98 13.77 1.04 -7.90
CA SER A 98 14.49 0.60 -9.11
C SER A 98 13.69 -0.39 -9.95
N LEU A 99 12.88 -1.26 -9.33
CA LEU A 99 12.01 -2.21 -10.04
C LEU A 99 10.84 -1.54 -10.79
N VAL A 100 10.44 -0.33 -10.38
CA VAL A 100 9.36 0.45 -11.03
C VAL A 100 9.85 1.71 -11.75
N GLY A 101 11.17 1.86 -11.91
CA GLY A 101 11.80 2.97 -12.64
C GLY A 101 11.67 4.35 -11.97
N ILE A 102 11.46 4.40 -10.66
CA ILE A 102 11.41 5.65 -9.89
C ILE A 102 12.76 5.85 -9.21
N HIS A 103 13.37 7.02 -9.40
CA HIS A 103 14.63 7.38 -8.75
C HIS A 103 14.42 8.70 -8.01
N PRO A 104 14.36 8.70 -6.66
CA PRO A 104 14.31 9.94 -5.90
C PRO A 104 15.56 10.77 -6.17
N ASP A 105 15.39 12.05 -6.47
CA ASP A 105 16.47 13.01 -6.69
C ASP A 105 17.07 13.53 -5.37
N GLY A 106 16.35 13.35 -4.25
CA GLY A 106 16.82 13.65 -2.90
C GLY A 106 16.01 12.93 -1.82
N SER A 107 16.52 12.90 -0.59
CA SER A 107 15.84 12.31 0.57
C SER A 107 16.16 13.03 1.87
N GLY A 108 15.24 12.93 2.84
CA GLY A 108 15.39 13.54 4.17
C GLY A 108 14.08 14.04 4.77
N THR A 109 14.16 14.94 5.74
CA THR A 109 13.01 15.52 6.44
C THR A 109 12.24 16.54 5.59
N LEU A 110 11.01 16.90 5.99
CA LEU A 110 10.25 17.96 5.31
C LEU A 110 10.93 19.33 5.46
N THR A 111 11.61 19.57 6.57
CA THR A 111 12.39 20.80 6.81
C THR A 111 13.52 20.93 5.79
N GLU A 112 14.26 19.85 5.52
CA GLU A 112 15.33 19.83 4.51
C GLU A 112 14.78 19.99 3.10
N ARG A 113 13.65 19.36 2.79
CA ARG A 113 12.93 19.55 1.51
C ARG A 113 12.53 21.01 1.31
N ASP A 114 11.91 21.61 2.32
CA ASP A 114 11.38 22.98 2.23
C ASP A 114 12.51 24.01 2.09
N ALA A 115 13.66 23.72 2.68
CA ALA A 115 14.88 24.51 2.54
C ALA A 115 15.46 24.51 1.11
N LEU A 116 15.04 23.61 0.22
CA LEU A 116 15.51 23.61 -1.17
C LEU A 116 14.90 24.77 -1.99
N SER A 117 13.75 25.32 -1.59
CA SER A 117 13.00 26.33 -2.35
C SER A 117 13.85 27.61 -2.61
N PRO A 118 13.88 28.17 -3.84
CA PRO A 118 13.00 27.91 -4.99
C PRO A 118 13.45 26.76 -5.90
N THR A 119 14.61 26.17 -5.63
CA THR A 119 15.02 24.90 -6.25
C THR A 119 14.34 23.74 -5.50
N PRO A 120 14.33 22.52 -6.03
CA PRO A 120 14.66 22.09 -7.39
C PRO A 120 13.56 22.44 -8.41
N ALA A 121 13.80 22.14 -9.69
CA ALA A 121 12.85 22.38 -10.78
C ALA A 121 11.64 21.42 -10.75
N THR A 122 10.58 21.76 -11.49
CA THR A 122 9.41 20.89 -11.67
C THR A 122 9.83 19.51 -12.14
N GLY A 123 9.34 18.46 -11.48
CA GLY A 123 9.68 17.07 -11.77
C GLY A 123 10.61 16.42 -10.76
N PHE A 124 11.28 17.19 -9.90
CA PHE A 124 12.16 16.64 -8.86
C PHE A 124 11.36 15.81 -7.83
N ILE A 125 11.91 14.66 -7.47
CA ILE A 125 11.30 13.68 -6.56
C ILE A 125 12.07 13.67 -5.24
N TRP A 126 11.37 13.93 -4.13
CA TRP A 126 11.93 13.86 -2.78
C TRP A 126 11.35 12.68 -2.00
N LEU A 127 12.22 11.87 -1.41
CA LEU A 127 11.84 10.80 -0.49
C LEU A 127 11.85 11.34 0.96
N TYR A 128 10.67 11.47 1.54
CA TYR A 128 10.53 11.78 2.95
C TYR A 128 10.92 10.57 3.81
N ALA A 129 11.96 10.76 4.62
CA ALA A 129 12.50 9.76 5.52
C ALA A 129 12.83 10.41 6.87
N GLU A 130 11.92 10.27 7.84
CA GLU A 130 12.08 10.77 9.20
C GLU A 130 11.70 9.67 10.20
N ALA A 131 12.52 9.51 11.24
CA ALA A 131 12.32 8.45 12.22
C ALA A 131 11.00 8.65 12.99
N GLY A 132 10.18 7.60 13.07
CA GLY A 132 8.87 7.65 13.73
C GLY A 132 7.71 8.08 12.82
N ASN A 133 7.99 8.42 11.56
CA ASN A 133 6.99 8.86 10.59
C ASN A 133 6.95 7.90 9.39
N ASP A 134 5.77 7.78 8.77
CA ASP A 134 5.60 6.97 7.57
C ASP A 134 6.35 7.59 6.38
N LEU A 135 6.92 6.71 5.57
CA LEU A 135 7.67 7.10 4.38
C LEU A 135 6.73 7.58 3.28
N ALA A 136 7.09 8.69 2.65
CA ALA A 136 6.31 9.28 1.57
C ALA A 136 7.20 9.85 0.47
N ILE A 137 6.66 9.93 -0.73
CA ILE A 137 7.26 10.62 -1.86
C ILE A 137 6.58 11.96 -2.03
N TYR A 138 7.36 12.97 -2.37
CA TYR A 138 6.87 14.29 -2.81
C TYR A 138 7.46 14.61 -4.17
N ARG A 139 6.68 15.25 -5.03
CA ARG A 139 7.11 15.70 -6.36
C ARG A 139 7.03 17.21 -6.45
N LYS A 140 8.08 17.87 -6.90
CA LYS A 140 8.06 19.31 -7.13
C LYS A 140 7.16 19.65 -8.32
N SER A 141 6.16 20.48 -8.09
CA SER A 141 5.29 21.08 -9.11
C SER A 141 5.57 22.56 -9.31
N ALA A 142 4.92 23.17 -10.31
CA ALA A 142 5.03 24.61 -10.55
C ALA A 142 4.46 25.45 -9.39
N SER A 143 3.50 24.90 -8.63
CA SER A 143 2.81 25.55 -7.51
C SER A 143 3.39 25.22 -6.13
N GLY A 144 4.28 24.23 -6.01
CA GLY A 144 4.78 23.79 -4.71
C GLY A 144 5.35 22.38 -4.73
N TRP A 145 5.10 21.63 -3.67
CA TRP A 145 5.37 20.18 -3.59
C TRP A 145 4.04 19.45 -3.57
N ASP A 146 3.86 18.50 -4.49
CA ASP A 146 2.72 17.60 -4.55
C ASP A 146 3.03 16.33 -3.73
N GLY A 147 2.07 15.83 -2.96
CA GLY A 147 2.24 14.71 -2.01
C GLY A 147 1.62 15.02 -0.64
N PRO A 148 1.80 14.16 0.38
CA PRO A 148 2.58 12.92 0.35
C PRO A 148 1.92 11.83 -0.50
N TYR A 149 2.71 11.21 -1.39
CA TYR A 149 2.38 9.91 -1.98
C TYR A 149 2.95 8.83 -1.07
N GLN A 150 2.08 8.08 -0.40
CA GLN A 150 2.52 7.05 0.53
C GLN A 150 3.33 5.98 -0.21
N VAL A 151 4.52 5.65 0.31
CA VAL A 151 5.25 4.47 -0.14
C VAL A 151 4.58 3.30 0.55
N ALA A 152 3.75 2.54 -0.16
CA ALA A 152 3.08 1.39 0.43
C ALA A 152 4.11 0.47 1.10
N GLY A 153 4.05 0.37 2.43
CA GLY A 153 4.83 -0.58 3.20
C GLY A 153 4.43 -2.02 2.88
N ASP A 154 5.02 -2.98 3.57
CA ASP A 154 4.78 -4.42 3.38
C ASP A 154 3.33 -4.87 3.63
N THR A 155 2.41 -3.95 3.93
CA THR A 155 1.00 -4.10 3.60
C THR A 155 0.84 -3.93 2.09
N GLY A 156 1.12 -4.98 1.33
CA GLY A 156 0.71 -5.05 -0.07
C GLY A 156 -0.75 -4.61 -0.15
N ALA A 157 -1.06 -3.70 -1.08
CA ALA A 157 -2.46 -3.47 -1.42
C ALA A 157 -3.07 -4.85 -1.64
N GLN A 158 -4.10 -5.19 -0.86
CA GLN A 158 -4.93 -6.35 -1.16
C GLN A 158 -5.24 -6.24 -2.64
N GLY A 159 -4.76 -7.20 -3.44
CA GLY A 159 -5.06 -7.20 -4.87
C GLY A 159 -6.57 -6.99 -5.01
N PRO A 160 -7.04 -6.14 -5.96
CA PRO A 160 -8.46 -5.89 -6.10
C PRO A 160 -9.15 -7.25 -6.06
N ALA A 161 -10.13 -7.40 -5.15
CA ALA A 161 -10.83 -8.66 -4.97
C ALA A 161 -11.15 -9.22 -6.35
N GLY A 162 -10.63 -10.42 -6.66
CA GLY A 162 -10.86 -11.04 -7.96
C GLY A 162 -12.34 -10.92 -8.27
N ALA A 163 -12.69 -10.46 -9.48
CA ALA A 163 -14.07 -10.17 -9.85
C ALA A 163 -14.97 -11.27 -9.28
N GLN A 164 -15.87 -10.88 -8.38
CA GLN A 164 -16.82 -11.81 -7.80
C GLN A 164 -17.42 -12.57 -8.97
N GLY A 165 -17.20 -13.89 -9.00
CA GLY A 165 -17.81 -14.73 -10.03
C GLY A 165 -19.30 -14.41 -10.06
N ALA A 166 -19.89 -14.30 -11.25
CA ALA A 166 -21.32 -14.04 -11.39
C ALA A 166 -22.07 -14.91 -10.37
N ALA A 167 -22.95 -14.29 -9.58
CA ALA A 167 -23.71 -15.00 -8.57
C ALA A 167 -24.33 -16.25 -9.23
N GLY A 168 -23.83 -17.44 -8.89
CA GLY A 168 -24.55 -18.67 -9.20
C GLY A 168 -25.90 -18.57 -8.52
N ASP A 169 -26.97 -19.01 -9.19
CA ASP A 169 -28.32 -18.99 -8.65
C ASP A 169 -28.31 -19.49 -7.20
N GLY A 170 -28.54 -18.57 -6.26
CA GLY A 170 -28.32 -18.80 -4.84
C GLY A 170 -29.27 -19.88 -4.30
N PHE A 171 -28.82 -20.62 -3.28
CA PHE A 171 -29.71 -21.46 -2.50
C PHE A 171 -30.81 -20.60 -1.86
N THR A 172 -32.05 -21.05 -1.93
CA THR A 172 -33.21 -20.34 -1.39
C THR A 172 -33.57 -20.92 -0.03
N PRO A 173 -33.46 -20.18 1.10
CA PRO A 173 -33.83 -20.73 2.40
C PRO A 173 -35.35 -20.96 2.51
N ALA A 174 -35.77 -22.22 2.67
CA ALA A 174 -37.16 -22.63 2.77
C ALA A 174 -37.58 -23.04 4.21
N GLY A 175 -36.69 -22.89 5.19
CA GLY A 175 -36.97 -23.13 6.61
C GLY A 175 -36.95 -24.61 7.01
N ALA A 176 -37.67 -24.99 8.07
CA ALA A 176 -37.72 -26.40 8.48
C ALA A 176 -38.54 -27.24 7.48
N TRP A 177 -38.07 -28.45 7.17
CA TRP A 177 -38.81 -29.36 6.30
C TRP A 177 -40.17 -29.70 6.90
N ALA A 178 -41.22 -29.65 6.07
CA ALA A 178 -42.59 -29.93 6.46
C ALA A 178 -43.27 -30.86 5.46
N ILE A 179 -43.94 -31.89 5.97
CA ILE A 179 -44.72 -32.82 5.14
C ILE A 179 -45.83 -32.07 4.39
N GLY A 180 -45.90 -32.24 3.07
CA GLY A 180 -46.91 -31.60 2.20
C GLY A 180 -46.52 -30.23 1.64
N THR A 181 -45.34 -29.71 1.95
CA THR A 181 -44.77 -28.53 1.27
C THR A 181 -44.04 -28.98 0.00
N THR A 182 -44.16 -28.20 -1.07
CA THR A 182 -43.41 -28.40 -2.32
C THR A 182 -42.16 -27.54 -2.28
N TYR A 183 -41.00 -28.14 -2.53
CA TYR A 183 -39.70 -27.48 -2.60
C TYR A 183 -39.18 -27.50 -4.03
N ASP A 184 -38.71 -26.37 -4.54
CA ASP A 184 -38.09 -26.27 -5.86
C ASP A 184 -36.58 -26.54 -5.77
N LYS A 185 -35.94 -26.78 -6.92
CA LYS A 185 -34.51 -27.04 -6.95
C LYS A 185 -33.75 -25.86 -6.36
N ASN A 186 -32.78 -26.17 -5.50
CA ASN A 186 -31.98 -25.24 -4.70
C ASN A 186 -32.70 -24.68 -3.45
N ASP A 187 -33.92 -25.10 -3.13
CA ASP A 187 -34.53 -24.80 -1.84
C ASP A 187 -33.81 -25.52 -0.70
N MET A 188 -33.46 -24.79 0.34
CA MET A 188 -32.67 -25.27 1.46
C MET A 188 -33.54 -25.41 2.70
N VAL A 189 -33.60 -26.63 3.24
CA VAL A 189 -34.41 -26.98 4.41
C VAL A 189 -33.58 -27.49 5.57
N SER A 190 -34.06 -27.28 6.79
CA SER A 190 -33.50 -27.93 7.98
C SER A 190 -34.35 -29.14 8.39
N PHE A 191 -33.72 -30.30 8.60
CA PHE A 191 -34.36 -31.51 9.08
C PHE A 191 -33.44 -32.26 10.06
N ASP A 192 -33.97 -32.64 11.23
CA ASP A 192 -33.22 -33.39 12.27
C ASP A 192 -31.84 -32.79 12.60
N GLY A 193 -31.78 -31.45 12.77
CA GLY A 193 -30.54 -30.73 13.11
C GLY A 193 -29.53 -30.57 11.96
N ARG A 194 -29.87 -31.02 10.75
CA ARG A 194 -29.03 -30.95 9.54
C ARG A 194 -29.64 -30.02 8.50
N THR A 195 -28.82 -29.61 7.53
CA THR A 195 -29.25 -28.79 6.39
C THR A 195 -29.22 -29.63 5.13
N PHE A 196 -30.27 -29.55 4.31
CA PHE A 196 -30.36 -30.21 3.02
C PHE A 196 -30.79 -29.21 1.96
N VAL A 197 -30.33 -29.41 0.72
CA VAL A 197 -30.82 -28.67 -0.45
C VAL A 197 -31.60 -29.60 -1.35
N SER A 198 -32.75 -29.16 -1.86
CA SER A 198 -33.51 -29.95 -2.81
C SER A 198 -32.80 -29.98 -4.16
N PHE A 199 -32.59 -31.19 -4.69
CA PHE A 199 -31.93 -31.42 -5.96
C PHE A 199 -32.93 -31.62 -7.13
N ALA A 200 -34.23 -31.59 -6.82
CA ALA A 200 -35.33 -31.79 -7.76
C ALA A 200 -36.33 -30.63 -7.65
N ASP A 201 -36.90 -30.21 -8.78
CA ASP A 201 -38.02 -29.27 -8.81
C ASP A 201 -39.32 -29.97 -8.37
N ALA A 202 -40.23 -29.20 -7.76
CA ALA A 202 -41.50 -29.70 -7.26
C ALA A 202 -41.41 -30.92 -6.30
N ASN A 203 -40.38 -30.96 -5.46
CA ASN A 203 -40.15 -32.00 -4.46
C ASN A 203 -41.18 -31.91 -3.33
N VAL A 204 -42.13 -32.86 -3.28
CA VAL A 204 -43.22 -32.88 -2.30
C VAL A 204 -43.31 -34.25 -1.61
N GLY A 205 -43.45 -34.22 -0.28
CA GLY A 205 -43.68 -35.45 0.51
C GLY A 205 -42.47 -36.37 0.69
N HIS A 206 -41.34 -36.10 0.03
CA HIS A 206 -40.09 -36.82 0.24
C HIS A 206 -39.32 -36.21 1.42
N GLN A 207 -39.17 -36.99 2.49
CA GLN A 207 -38.44 -36.58 3.68
C GLN A 207 -36.92 -36.61 3.44
N PRO A 208 -36.18 -35.59 3.87
CA PRO A 208 -34.72 -35.64 3.89
C PRO A 208 -34.19 -36.84 4.69
N PRO A 209 -33.04 -37.41 4.30
CA PRO A 209 -32.37 -38.45 5.08
C PRO A 209 -32.10 -38.02 6.53
N SER A 210 -32.18 -38.96 7.47
CA SER A 210 -31.80 -38.73 8.88
C SER A 210 -30.30 -38.94 9.13
N SER A 211 -29.49 -38.96 8.08
CA SER A 211 -28.04 -39.17 8.09
C SER A 211 -27.35 -38.16 7.17
N ASP A 212 -26.03 -38.02 7.35
CA ASP A 212 -25.15 -37.13 6.59
C ASP A 212 -24.87 -37.70 5.18
N SER A 213 -25.94 -37.89 4.40
CA SER A 213 -25.90 -38.57 3.10
C SER A 213 -26.88 -37.95 2.13
N ASP A 214 -26.49 -37.92 0.86
CA ASP A 214 -27.36 -37.52 -0.26
C ASP A 214 -28.34 -38.64 -0.63
N ASP A 215 -29.49 -38.27 -1.18
CA ASP A 215 -30.38 -39.17 -1.90
C ASP A 215 -30.82 -38.56 -3.26
N THR A 216 -31.85 -39.13 -3.87
CA THR A 216 -32.33 -38.69 -5.20
C THR A 216 -33.02 -37.31 -5.18
N TYR A 217 -33.49 -36.84 -4.01
CA TYR A 217 -34.30 -35.63 -3.86
C TYR A 217 -33.60 -34.55 -3.01
N TRP A 218 -32.73 -34.96 -2.09
CA TRP A 218 -32.07 -34.12 -1.11
C TRP A 218 -30.56 -34.36 -1.13
N GLN A 219 -29.80 -33.27 -1.25
CA GLN A 219 -28.37 -33.27 -1.04
C GLN A 219 -28.07 -32.75 0.36
N PHE A 220 -27.28 -33.50 1.13
CA PHE A 220 -26.82 -33.09 2.45
C PHE A 220 -25.84 -31.92 2.33
N VAL A 221 -26.11 -30.86 3.07
CA VAL A 221 -25.21 -29.71 3.22
C VAL A 221 -24.53 -29.85 4.58
N PRO A 222 -23.30 -30.38 4.65
CA PRO A 222 -22.58 -30.46 5.92
C PRO A 222 -22.43 -29.06 6.53
N ALA A 223 -22.51 -28.97 7.85
CA ALA A 223 -22.14 -27.77 8.59
C ALA A 223 -20.62 -27.58 8.55
N ALA A 224 -20.11 -27.27 7.37
CA ALA A 224 -18.75 -26.85 7.11
C ALA A 224 -18.85 -25.61 6.24
N VAL A 225 -18.61 -24.44 6.84
CA VAL A 225 -17.94 -23.38 6.09
C VAL A 225 -16.64 -24.03 5.63
N GLY A 226 -16.56 -24.38 4.34
CA GLY A 226 -15.32 -24.91 3.78
C GLY A 226 -14.20 -23.93 4.12
N PRO A 227 -13.01 -24.38 4.57
CA PRO A 227 -11.91 -23.45 4.71
C PRO A 227 -11.72 -22.79 3.36
N GLN A 228 -11.68 -21.45 3.36
CA GLN A 228 -11.05 -20.69 2.29
C GLN A 228 -9.72 -21.39 1.98
N GLY A 229 -9.45 -21.70 0.70
CA GLY A 229 -8.18 -22.35 0.30
C GLY A 229 -7.02 -21.64 0.99
N PRO A 230 -5.96 -22.37 1.44
CA PRO A 230 -5.00 -21.85 2.40
C PRO A 230 -4.57 -20.46 1.97
N GLN A 231 -4.96 -19.46 2.78
CA GLN A 231 -4.41 -18.13 2.66
C GLN A 231 -2.90 -18.32 2.76
N GLY A 232 -2.17 -17.91 1.72
CA GLY A 232 -0.70 -18.01 1.74
C GLY A 232 -0.19 -17.46 3.06
N ASP A 233 0.76 -18.19 3.67
CA ASP A 233 1.21 -17.96 5.05
C ASP A 233 1.22 -16.46 5.36
N GLN A 234 0.35 -16.06 6.29
CA GLN A 234 0.37 -14.70 6.82
C GLN A 234 1.78 -14.48 7.38
N GLY A 235 2.54 -13.57 6.76
CA GLY A 235 3.81 -13.12 7.32
C GLY A 235 3.59 -12.77 8.80
N PRO A 236 4.58 -13.05 9.69
CA PRO A 236 4.39 -12.96 11.13
C PRO A 236 3.64 -11.68 11.48
N GLN A 237 2.48 -11.83 12.12
CA GLN A 237 1.63 -10.71 12.49
C GLN A 237 2.49 -9.69 13.23
N GLY A 238 2.72 -8.53 12.60
CA GLY A 238 3.32 -7.40 13.28
C GLY A 238 2.51 -7.13 14.53
N VAL A 239 3.19 -6.79 15.64
CA VAL A 239 2.54 -6.40 16.90
C VAL A 239 1.35 -5.49 16.57
N LYS A 240 0.16 -5.86 17.06
CA LYS A 240 -1.06 -5.07 16.87
C LYS A 240 -0.73 -3.63 17.25
N GLY A 241 -0.74 -2.73 16.25
CA GLY A 241 -0.63 -1.31 16.52
C GLY A 241 -1.75 -0.92 17.47
N ASP A 242 -1.42 -0.14 18.50
CA ASP A 242 -2.42 0.37 19.44
C ASP A 242 -3.58 0.98 18.64
N THR A 243 -4.80 0.67 19.08
CA THR A 243 -6.00 1.29 18.54
C THR A 243 -5.81 2.79 18.64
N GLY A 244 -5.68 3.48 17.50
CA GLY A 244 -5.53 4.93 17.49
C GLY A 244 -6.63 5.56 18.33
N ASP A 245 -6.26 6.53 19.16
CA ASP A 245 -7.19 7.24 20.03
C ASP A 245 -8.45 7.61 19.25
N THR A 246 -9.61 7.18 19.73
CA THR A 246 -10.89 7.62 19.17
C THR A 246 -10.91 9.14 19.23
N GLY A 247 -10.90 9.80 18.07
CA GLY A 247 -10.97 11.25 17.99
C GLY A 247 -12.13 11.76 18.84
N ALA A 248 -11.90 12.86 19.58
CA ALA A 248 -12.90 13.43 20.49
C ALA A 248 -14.26 13.55 19.80
N THR A 249 -15.32 13.01 20.41
CA THR A 249 -16.68 13.11 19.90
C THR A 249 -17.02 14.59 19.68
N GLY A 250 -17.35 14.96 18.44
CA GLY A 250 -17.70 16.34 18.11
C GLY A 250 -18.90 16.84 18.94
N PRO A 251 -19.04 18.17 19.16
CA PRO A 251 -20.12 18.71 19.96
C PRO A 251 -21.50 18.35 19.37
N ALA A 252 -22.46 18.02 20.24
CA ALA A 252 -23.82 17.65 19.83
C ALA A 252 -24.50 18.81 19.07
N ASN A 253 -25.15 18.50 17.94
CA ASN A 253 -25.92 19.48 17.18
C ASN A 253 -27.17 19.92 17.97
N SER A 254 -27.39 21.23 18.02
CA SER A 254 -28.61 21.88 18.51
C SER A 254 -29.38 22.46 17.32
N LEU A 255 -30.66 22.09 17.19
CA LEU A 255 -31.55 22.56 16.13
C LEU A 255 -32.67 23.39 16.74
N SER A 256 -32.80 24.65 16.34
CA SER A 256 -33.88 25.55 16.78
C SER A 256 -34.88 25.81 15.64
N ILE A 257 -36.14 26.12 15.96
CA ILE A 257 -37.13 26.50 14.94
C ILE A 257 -36.94 27.98 14.61
N GLY A 258 -36.76 28.28 13.33
CA GLY A 258 -36.64 29.64 12.81
C GLY A 258 -37.99 30.17 12.31
N THR A 259 -38.07 30.52 11.03
CA THR A 259 -39.28 31.13 10.44
C THR A 259 -40.31 30.07 10.05
N VAL A 260 -41.59 30.37 10.31
CA VAL A 260 -42.74 29.65 9.75
C VAL A 260 -43.48 30.59 8.80
N ALA A 261 -43.50 30.28 7.50
CA ALA A 261 -44.08 31.13 6.45
C ALA A 261 -45.20 30.41 5.67
N GLU A 262 -46.11 31.18 5.06
CA GLU A 262 -47.22 30.64 4.24
C GLU A 262 -46.73 30.39 2.81
N GLY A 263 -46.92 29.19 2.26
CA GLY A 263 -46.51 28.82 0.90
C GLY A 263 -46.50 27.32 0.63
N ALA A 264 -45.97 26.88 -0.52
CA ALA A 264 -45.84 25.45 -0.81
C ALA A 264 -45.01 24.73 0.27
N ALA A 265 -45.43 23.53 0.67
CA ALA A 265 -44.83 22.80 1.78
C ALA A 265 -43.32 22.58 1.54
N ALA A 266 -42.48 23.19 2.38
CA ALA A 266 -41.02 23.11 2.27
C ALA A 266 -40.36 23.23 3.64
N ALA A 267 -39.18 22.63 3.78
CA ALA A 267 -38.34 22.73 4.96
C ALA A 267 -36.89 22.97 4.56
N THR A 268 -36.22 23.92 5.21
CA THR A 268 -34.81 24.24 4.94
C THR A 268 -34.06 24.43 6.24
N ILE A 269 -32.85 23.86 6.34
CA ILE A 269 -31.95 24.05 7.48
C ILE A 269 -30.88 25.07 7.09
N THR A 270 -30.68 26.07 7.95
CA THR A 270 -29.67 27.13 7.77
C THR A 270 -28.76 27.21 9.00
N GLY A 271 -27.50 27.65 8.80
CA GLY A 271 -26.48 27.76 9.86
C GLY A 271 -25.42 26.66 9.80
N THR A 272 -24.35 26.79 10.57
CA THR A 272 -23.25 25.83 10.66
C THR A 272 -23.29 25.05 11.98
N ALA A 273 -22.83 23.81 11.99
CA ALA A 273 -22.73 23.03 13.22
C ALA A 273 -21.89 23.76 14.29
N PRO A 274 -22.25 23.67 15.58
CA PRO A 274 -23.31 22.84 16.14
C PRO A 274 -24.67 23.54 16.31
N ALA A 275 -24.87 24.76 15.82
CA ALA A 275 -26.12 25.51 16.04
C ALA A 275 -26.82 25.81 14.70
N GLN A 276 -27.84 25.02 14.41
CA GLN A 276 -28.57 25.08 13.14
C GLN A 276 -30.03 25.47 13.38
N THR A 277 -30.68 26.01 12.35
CA THR A 277 -32.07 26.48 12.44
C THR A 277 -32.90 25.83 11.35
N LEU A 278 -34.03 25.20 11.72
CA LEU A 278 -35.01 24.63 10.81
C LEU A 278 -36.11 25.66 10.51
N ASN A 279 -36.23 26.05 9.26
CA ASN A 279 -37.28 26.93 8.75
C ASN A 279 -38.33 26.10 8.00
N LEU A 280 -39.60 26.42 8.21
CA LEU A 280 -40.75 25.72 7.62
C LEU A 280 -41.61 26.68 6.79
N THR A 281 -42.06 26.21 5.64
CA THR A 281 -43.11 26.86 4.85
C THR A 281 -44.31 25.92 4.81
N ILE A 282 -45.48 26.40 5.23
CA ILE A 282 -46.72 25.62 5.32
C ILE A 282 -47.82 26.23 4.43
N PRO A 283 -48.57 25.41 3.67
CA PRO A 283 -49.69 25.91 2.87
C PRO A 283 -50.82 26.41 3.76
N LYS A 284 -51.54 27.45 3.30
CA LYS A 284 -52.79 27.87 3.93
C LYS A 284 -53.85 26.80 3.73
N GLY A 285 -54.60 26.46 4.78
CA GLY A 285 -55.79 25.62 4.64
C GLY A 285 -56.87 26.33 3.81
N ASP A 286 -57.64 25.56 3.05
CA ASP A 286 -58.78 26.07 2.27
C ASP A 286 -59.78 26.80 3.18
N THR A 287 -60.38 27.88 2.67
CA THR A 287 -61.38 28.68 3.40
C THR A 287 -62.66 27.88 3.54
N GLY A 288 -63.17 27.73 4.77
CA GLY A 288 -64.39 26.93 5.04
C GLY A 288 -65.64 27.47 4.34
N ASP A 289 -66.49 26.56 3.88
CA ASP A 289 -67.71 26.85 3.11
C ASP A 289 -68.66 27.84 3.82
N GLN A 290 -69.13 28.88 3.11
CA GLN A 290 -70.17 29.79 3.59
C GLN A 290 -71.57 29.18 3.44
N GLY A 291 -72.41 29.37 4.47
CA GLY A 291 -73.78 28.84 4.54
C GLY A 291 -74.74 29.42 3.49
N ILE A 292 -75.67 28.59 3.05
CA ILE A 292 -76.72 28.87 2.05
C ILE A 292 -77.63 30.06 2.43
N GLN A 293 -77.88 30.98 1.48
CA GLN A 293 -78.83 32.10 1.61
C GLN A 293 -80.10 31.84 0.77
N GLY A 294 -81.28 32.12 1.35
CA GLY A 294 -82.57 31.53 0.96
C GLY A 294 -83.27 32.01 -0.32
N ILE A 295 -84.28 31.22 -0.71
CA ILE A 295 -85.14 31.35 -1.90
C ILE A 295 -86.01 32.62 -1.90
N GLN A 296 -86.18 33.22 -3.09
CA GLN A 296 -87.01 34.43 -3.35
C GLN A 296 -88.40 34.04 -3.91
N GLY A 297 -89.48 34.61 -3.36
CA GLY A 297 -90.89 34.33 -3.71
C GLY A 297 -91.48 35.17 -4.87
N PRO A 298 -92.68 34.81 -5.38
CA PRO A 298 -93.21 35.27 -6.67
C PRO A 298 -93.95 36.63 -6.63
N PRO A 299 -94.06 37.38 -7.75
CA PRO A 299 -94.79 38.65 -7.83
C PRO A 299 -96.30 38.47 -8.12
N GLY A 300 -97.13 39.28 -7.45
CA GLY A 300 -98.59 39.31 -7.53
C GLY A 300 -99.17 40.18 -8.66
N SER A 301 -100.46 39.96 -8.88
CA SER A 301 -101.32 40.34 -10.01
C SER A 301 -102.26 41.54 -9.75
N GLY A 302 -102.83 42.08 -10.83
CA GLY A 302 -104.03 42.96 -10.88
C GLY A 302 -103.75 44.27 -11.65
N SER A 303 -104.51 44.71 -12.67
CA SER A 303 -105.98 44.75 -12.80
C SER A 303 -106.42 45.14 -14.24
N VAL A 304 -107.30 44.31 -14.84
CA VAL A 304 -108.56 44.52 -15.64
C VAL A 304 -108.83 45.85 -16.39
N ASP A 305 -109.59 45.96 -17.48
CA ASP A 305 -110.33 45.09 -18.44
C ASP A 305 -111.01 46.02 -19.49
N SER A 306 -111.49 45.44 -20.59
CA SER A 306 -112.60 45.88 -21.48
C SER A 306 -112.31 45.96 -23.01
N VAL A 307 -112.43 44.80 -23.67
CA VAL A 307 -113.20 44.44 -24.90
C VAL A 307 -113.73 45.56 -25.84
N ASN A 308 -113.51 45.50 -27.18
CA ASN A 308 -114.26 44.67 -28.17
C ASN A 308 -113.96 45.02 -29.66
N GLY A 309 -113.78 43.98 -30.52
CA GLY A 309 -114.34 43.89 -31.90
C GLY A 309 -113.46 44.12 -33.15
N ASP A 310 -112.92 43.07 -33.79
CA ASP A 310 -113.29 42.48 -35.12
C ASP A 310 -112.16 41.56 -35.70
N PRO A 311 -112.41 40.59 -36.62
CA PRO A 311 -111.80 39.26 -36.62
C PRO A 311 -111.05 38.81 -37.90
N GLY A 312 -109.91 38.14 -37.71
CA GLY A 312 -109.36 37.05 -38.56
C GLY A 312 -108.72 37.37 -39.94
N PRO A 313 -107.94 36.44 -40.53
CA PRO A 313 -107.10 35.43 -39.89
C PRO A 313 -105.66 35.30 -40.49
N ASP A 314 -104.83 34.62 -39.70
CA ASP A 314 -103.83 33.62 -40.09
C ASP A 314 -102.33 33.92 -40.33
N ILE A 315 -101.57 33.16 -39.52
CA ILE A 315 -100.31 32.44 -39.76
C ILE A 315 -98.98 33.13 -39.40
N VAL A 316 -98.45 32.61 -38.30
CA VAL A 316 -97.07 32.73 -37.77
C VAL A 316 -96.13 31.84 -38.57
N LEU A 317 -94.94 32.34 -38.93
CA LEU A 317 -93.75 31.53 -39.20
C LEU A 317 -92.52 32.21 -38.56
N THR A 318 -91.89 31.51 -37.61
CA THR A 318 -90.59 31.86 -37.02
C THR A 318 -89.46 31.49 -37.99
N PHE A 319 -88.45 32.35 -38.14
CA PHE A 319 -87.32 32.20 -39.09
C PHE A 319 -86.34 31.08 -38.71
N ASP A 320 -86.81 29.83 -38.59
CA ASP A 320 -85.98 28.63 -38.41
C ASP A 320 -86.21 27.56 -39.50
N ASP A 321 -86.95 27.89 -40.58
CA ASP A 321 -87.32 26.89 -41.61
C ASP A 321 -86.96 27.31 -43.06
N ILE A 322 -85.80 27.95 -43.26
CA ILE A 322 -85.23 28.06 -44.62
C ILE A 322 -83.87 27.39 -44.64
N GLY A 323 -83.83 26.22 -45.28
CA GLY A 323 -82.65 25.41 -45.48
C GLY A 323 -81.52 26.14 -46.21
N ASP A 324 -80.31 25.93 -45.67
CA ASP A 324 -79.01 25.82 -46.35
C ASP A 324 -78.90 26.37 -47.78
N GLY A 325 -78.13 27.45 -47.92
CA GLY A 325 -77.62 27.91 -49.21
C GLY A 325 -76.75 29.16 -49.10
N ALA A 326 -75.54 29.01 -48.56
CA ALA A 326 -74.38 29.90 -48.71
C ALA A 326 -74.32 31.26 -47.93
N ILE A 327 -73.15 31.44 -47.28
CA ILE A 327 -72.40 32.66 -46.92
C ILE A 327 -72.76 33.57 -45.71
N ASN A 328 -73.64 33.23 -44.76
CA ASN A 328 -73.67 34.02 -43.51
C ASN A 328 -74.04 33.20 -42.27
N LYS A 329 -73.04 32.58 -41.62
CA LYS A 329 -73.17 32.21 -40.20
C LYS A 329 -73.06 33.50 -39.37
N ALA A 330 -74.17 33.93 -38.77
CA ALA A 330 -74.13 34.99 -37.78
C ALA A 330 -73.42 34.46 -36.52
N PHE A 331 -72.13 34.76 -36.40
CA PHE A 331 -71.34 34.44 -35.20
C PHE A 331 -71.92 35.13 -33.97
N THR A 332 -72.06 34.39 -32.87
CA THR A 332 -72.45 34.92 -31.56
C THR A 332 -71.43 35.96 -31.06
N ALA A 333 -71.84 36.82 -30.13
CA ALA A 333 -70.96 37.88 -29.61
C ALA A 333 -69.65 37.34 -29.00
N THR A 334 -69.68 36.13 -28.43
CA THR A 334 -68.53 35.42 -27.85
C THR A 334 -67.57 34.87 -28.92
N GLU A 335 -68.09 34.50 -30.09
CA GLU A 335 -67.26 34.04 -31.21
C GLU A 335 -66.55 35.20 -31.89
N LYS A 336 -67.15 36.39 -31.92
CA LYS A 336 -66.53 37.61 -32.47
C LYS A 336 -65.33 38.10 -31.64
N THR A 337 -65.31 37.89 -30.32
CA THR A 337 -64.14 38.22 -29.48
C THR A 337 -62.91 37.38 -29.80
N LYS A 338 -63.09 36.14 -30.29
CA LYS A 338 -61.98 35.27 -30.74
C LYS A 338 -61.35 35.70 -32.07
N LEU A 339 -62.00 36.61 -32.80
CA LEU A 339 -61.58 37.11 -34.12
C LEU A 339 -61.02 38.54 -34.05
N SER A 340 -60.94 39.15 -32.86
CA SER A 340 -60.40 40.49 -32.64
C SER A 340 -58.91 40.55 -32.99
N GLY A 341 -58.56 41.30 -34.04
CA GLY A 341 -57.17 41.49 -34.51
C GLY A 341 -56.85 40.82 -35.85
N ILE A 342 -57.79 40.08 -36.44
CA ILE A 342 -57.67 39.53 -37.80
C ILE A 342 -58.20 40.57 -38.80
N ALA A 343 -57.38 40.97 -39.77
CA ALA A 343 -57.75 41.96 -40.78
C ALA A 343 -58.90 41.44 -41.69
N ASP A 344 -59.74 42.37 -42.15
CA ASP A 344 -60.86 42.05 -43.04
C ASP A 344 -60.32 41.49 -44.38
N GLY A 345 -60.85 40.33 -44.80
CA GLY A 345 -60.34 39.59 -45.97
C GLY A 345 -59.09 38.73 -45.73
N ALA A 346 -58.64 38.55 -44.49
CA ALA A 346 -57.59 37.58 -44.17
C ALA A 346 -58.03 36.15 -44.52
N THR A 347 -57.49 35.59 -45.59
CA THR A 347 -57.57 34.15 -45.87
C THR A 347 -56.82 33.39 -44.80
N ALA A 348 -57.40 32.30 -44.28
CA ALA A 348 -56.68 31.36 -43.42
C ALA A 348 -55.35 31.03 -44.10
N ASN A 349 -54.23 31.26 -43.41
CA ASN A 349 -52.93 30.87 -43.93
C ASN A 349 -52.88 29.34 -43.85
N THR A 350 -53.43 28.65 -44.86
CA THR A 350 -53.47 27.19 -44.95
C THR A 350 -52.12 26.66 -45.43
N GLY A 351 -51.03 27.17 -44.85
CA GLY A 351 -49.72 26.56 -45.01
C GLY A 351 -49.78 25.17 -44.39
N THR A 352 -50.14 24.17 -45.19
CA THR A 352 -50.05 22.77 -44.77
C THR A 352 -48.57 22.49 -44.59
N VAL A 353 -48.15 22.16 -43.37
CA VAL A 353 -46.80 21.62 -43.14
C VAL A 353 -46.76 20.27 -43.87
N THR A 354 -46.19 20.25 -45.07
CA THR A 354 -46.11 19.06 -45.91
C THR A 354 -45.01 18.12 -45.47
N SER A 355 -44.01 18.64 -44.73
CA SER A 355 -43.03 17.82 -44.05
C SER A 355 -42.29 18.55 -42.94
N VAL A 356 -41.80 17.82 -41.94
CA VAL A 356 -40.88 18.30 -40.90
C VAL A 356 -39.57 17.54 -41.05
N ALA A 357 -38.44 18.24 -41.03
CA ALA A 357 -37.10 17.64 -41.01
C ALA A 357 -36.42 17.94 -39.68
N LEU A 358 -35.65 16.98 -39.18
CA LEU A 358 -34.77 17.16 -38.02
C LEU A 358 -33.31 17.11 -38.49
N ALA A 359 -32.49 18.06 -38.05
CA ALA A 359 -31.04 18.05 -38.22
C ALA A 359 -30.38 17.67 -36.89
N VAL A 360 -29.34 16.84 -36.95
CA VAL A 360 -28.58 16.40 -35.77
C VAL A 360 -27.09 16.78 -35.92
N PRO A 361 -26.37 17.00 -34.81
CA PRO A 361 -24.93 17.26 -34.85
C PRO A 361 -24.11 16.11 -35.44
N THR A 362 -22.87 16.40 -35.83
CA THR A 362 -21.90 15.39 -36.24
C THR A 362 -21.75 14.31 -35.17
N GLY A 363 -21.81 13.04 -35.60
CA GLY A 363 -21.74 11.87 -34.72
C GLY A 363 -23.08 11.24 -34.40
N LEU A 364 -24.20 11.90 -34.76
CA LEU A 364 -25.53 11.33 -34.72
C LEU A 364 -26.10 11.19 -36.13
N SER A 365 -26.99 10.23 -36.32
CA SER A 365 -27.76 10.00 -37.53
C SER A 365 -29.24 9.99 -37.18
N VAL A 366 -30.08 10.55 -38.04
CA VAL A 366 -31.53 10.55 -37.88
C VAL A 366 -32.17 9.79 -39.04
N SER A 367 -32.99 8.80 -38.73
CA SER A 367 -33.81 8.09 -39.71
C SER A 367 -35.28 8.50 -39.59
N GLY A 368 -36.03 8.35 -40.70
CA GLY A 368 -37.41 8.81 -40.80
C GLY A 368 -37.57 10.30 -41.15
N SER A 369 -36.48 11.00 -41.44
CA SER A 369 -36.48 12.41 -41.85
C SER A 369 -36.39 12.57 -43.38
N PRO A 370 -37.22 13.42 -44.01
CA PRO A 370 -38.30 14.22 -43.41
C PRO A 370 -39.61 13.42 -43.22
N ILE A 371 -40.41 13.75 -42.20
CA ILE A 371 -41.75 13.16 -41.99
C ILE A 371 -42.79 14.00 -42.75
N SER A 372 -43.57 13.38 -43.63
CA SER A 372 -44.55 14.08 -44.48
C SER A 372 -46.03 13.87 -44.09
N THR A 373 -46.32 12.99 -43.13
CA THR A 373 -47.69 12.74 -42.65
C THR A 373 -47.71 12.51 -41.13
N SER A 374 -47.36 11.31 -40.68
CA SER A 374 -47.20 10.94 -39.27
C SER A 374 -46.10 9.90 -39.13
N GLY A 375 -45.24 10.01 -38.14
CA GLY A 375 -44.14 9.07 -37.92
C GLY A 375 -43.25 9.48 -36.74
N THR A 376 -42.17 8.75 -36.54
CA THR A 376 -41.19 8.99 -35.47
C THR A 376 -39.82 9.23 -36.09
N PHE A 377 -39.07 10.21 -35.56
CA PHE A 377 -37.64 10.32 -35.83
C PHE A 377 -36.88 9.38 -34.92
N THR A 378 -36.02 8.54 -35.48
CA THR A 378 -35.10 7.72 -34.67
C THR A 378 -33.71 8.33 -34.78
N VAL A 379 -33.16 8.76 -33.65
CA VAL A 379 -31.80 9.27 -33.56
C VAL A 379 -30.89 8.16 -33.05
N THR A 380 -29.86 7.84 -33.81
CA THR A 380 -28.83 6.83 -33.51
C THR A 380 -27.44 7.45 -33.59
N TYR A 381 -26.42 6.79 -33.06
CA TYR A 381 -25.05 7.18 -33.35
C TYR A 381 -24.73 6.90 -34.83
N ALA A 382 -24.03 7.84 -35.47
CA ALA A 382 -23.52 7.64 -36.81
C ALA A 382 -22.43 6.55 -36.82
N THR A 383 -22.21 5.90 -37.97
CA THR A 383 -21.16 4.89 -38.11
C THR A 383 -19.81 5.42 -37.62
N GLY A 384 -19.17 4.69 -36.70
CA GLY A 384 -17.90 5.09 -36.08
C GLY A 384 -18.03 5.93 -34.82
N TYR A 385 -19.25 6.27 -34.40
CA TYR A 385 -19.55 6.97 -33.15
C TYR A 385 -20.31 6.04 -32.20
N GLN A 386 -20.09 6.21 -30.89
CA GLN A 386 -20.75 5.48 -29.81
C GLN A 386 -20.97 6.45 -28.64
N GLY A 387 -21.95 6.15 -27.80
CA GLY A 387 -22.18 6.88 -26.55
C GLY A 387 -21.53 6.18 -25.37
N TYR A 388 -21.09 6.96 -24.39
CA TYR A 388 -20.63 6.44 -23.10
C TYR A 388 -21.51 7.02 -22.00
N THR A 389 -21.85 6.20 -21.01
CA THR A 389 -22.40 6.70 -19.74
C THR A 389 -21.35 7.54 -19.02
N THR A 390 -21.76 8.40 -18.08
CA THR A 390 -20.80 9.19 -17.28
C THR A 390 -19.76 8.30 -16.58
N ALA A 391 -20.20 7.15 -16.05
CA ALA A 391 -19.31 6.18 -15.40
C ALA A 391 -18.33 5.50 -16.37
N GLU A 392 -18.69 5.33 -17.65
CA GLU A 392 -17.77 4.82 -18.68
C GLU A 392 -16.84 5.92 -19.20
N ALA A 393 -17.33 7.16 -19.31
CA ALA A 393 -16.51 8.31 -19.67
C ALA A 393 -15.41 8.57 -18.64
N ASP A 394 -15.71 8.43 -17.35
CA ASP A 394 -14.72 8.56 -16.27
C ASP A 394 -13.66 7.45 -16.32
N LYS A 395 -14.03 6.23 -16.73
CA LYS A 395 -13.09 5.13 -16.96
C LYS A 395 -12.20 5.35 -18.19
N LEU A 396 -12.66 6.14 -19.14
CA LEU A 396 -11.94 6.48 -20.37
C LEU A 396 -11.11 7.78 -20.23
N ALA A 397 -11.26 8.50 -19.11
CA ALA A 397 -10.53 9.72 -18.83
C ALA A 397 -9.02 9.42 -18.69
N GLY A 398 -8.22 9.90 -19.65
CA GLY A 398 -6.77 9.71 -19.70
C GLY A 398 -6.29 8.82 -20.86
N ILE A 399 -7.19 8.23 -21.64
CA ILE A 399 -6.85 7.48 -22.85
C ILE A 399 -6.82 8.46 -24.04
N GLU A 400 -5.66 8.61 -24.69
CA GLU A 400 -5.52 9.47 -25.87
C GLU A 400 -6.38 8.99 -27.05
N ALA A 401 -6.85 9.94 -27.87
CA ALA A 401 -7.64 9.63 -29.05
C ALA A 401 -6.84 8.73 -30.01
N GLY A 402 -7.37 7.53 -30.29
CA GLY A 402 -6.71 6.53 -31.14
C GLY A 402 -5.81 5.53 -30.40
N ALA A 403 -5.78 5.56 -29.06
CA ALA A 403 -5.08 4.55 -28.28
C ALA A 403 -5.67 3.16 -28.54
N THR A 404 -4.82 2.23 -28.95
CA THR A 404 -5.14 0.81 -29.03
C THR A 404 -5.01 0.17 -27.65
N ALA A 405 -5.78 -0.89 -27.40
CA ALA A 405 -5.64 -1.66 -26.17
C ALA A 405 -4.18 -2.14 -26.01
N LEU A 406 -3.73 -2.24 -24.76
CA LEU A 406 -2.36 -2.65 -24.39
C LEU A 406 -1.98 -4.16 -24.50
N PRO A 407 -2.64 -5.14 -25.19
CA PRO A 407 -2.29 -6.55 -24.97
C PRO A 407 -1.52 -7.31 -26.07
N THR A 408 -0.95 -6.70 -27.12
CA THR A 408 -0.11 -7.47 -28.09
C THR A 408 1.39 -7.34 -27.89
N ARG A 409 1.88 -6.21 -27.35
CA ARG A 409 3.33 -5.97 -27.21
C ARG A 409 3.95 -6.61 -25.96
N LEU A 410 3.18 -6.82 -24.90
CA LEU A 410 3.70 -7.40 -23.66
C LEU A 410 3.67 -8.95 -23.66
N GLY A 411 2.85 -9.56 -24.52
CA GLY A 411 2.68 -11.01 -24.62
C GLY A 411 2.13 -11.66 -23.34
N ALA A 412 1.35 -12.73 -23.46
CA ALA A 412 1.05 -13.56 -22.28
C ALA A 412 2.25 -14.45 -21.88
N VAL A 413 3.18 -14.65 -22.82
CA VAL A 413 4.40 -15.45 -22.69
C VAL A 413 5.57 -14.68 -23.31
N ALA A 414 6.78 -14.96 -22.85
CA ALA A 414 8.00 -14.39 -23.42
C ALA A 414 8.14 -14.77 -24.90
N LYS A 415 8.68 -13.85 -25.71
CA LYS A 415 8.90 -14.07 -27.14
C LYS A 415 9.99 -15.12 -27.35
N SER A 416 9.69 -16.17 -28.11
CA SER A 416 10.68 -17.20 -28.42
C SER A 416 11.74 -16.69 -29.39
N VAL A 417 13.00 -17.02 -29.12
CA VAL A 417 14.15 -16.73 -29.99
C VAL A 417 14.98 -17.98 -30.20
N THR A 418 15.58 -18.09 -31.39
CA THR A 418 16.56 -19.13 -31.73
C THR A 418 18.00 -18.61 -31.62
N ASP A 419 18.18 -17.30 -31.52
CA ASP A 419 19.44 -16.62 -31.29
C ASP A 419 19.20 -15.44 -30.33
N TRP A 420 19.98 -15.37 -29.26
CA TRP A 420 19.90 -14.26 -28.32
C TRP A 420 20.37 -12.93 -28.93
N ASP A 421 21.14 -12.93 -30.01
CA ASP A 421 21.54 -11.71 -30.71
C ASP A 421 20.37 -11.04 -31.46
N ASP A 422 19.27 -11.78 -31.73
CA ASP A 422 18.05 -11.22 -32.35
C ASP A 422 17.17 -10.44 -31.34
N ALA A 423 17.37 -10.66 -30.04
CA ALA A 423 16.60 -10.04 -28.97
C ALA A 423 17.14 -8.63 -28.64
N THR A 424 16.83 -7.65 -29.50
CA THR A 424 17.36 -6.27 -29.42
C THR A 424 16.34 -5.22 -28.99
N GLU A 425 15.06 -5.60 -28.90
CA GLU A 425 13.96 -4.70 -28.52
C GLU A 425 13.57 -4.88 -27.06
N ASN A 426 13.08 -3.81 -26.41
CA ASN A 426 12.53 -3.90 -25.06
C ASN A 426 11.46 -4.99 -24.94
N GLY A 427 11.64 -5.93 -24.01
CA GLY A 427 10.67 -6.99 -23.77
C GLY A 427 11.24 -8.24 -23.10
N TRP A 428 10.40 -9.27 -22.99
CA TRP A 428 10.73 -10.57 -22.40
C TRP A 428 10.95 -11.60 -23.50
N PHE A 429 12.02 -12.38 -23.37
CA PHE A 429 12.44 -13.36 -24.38
C PHE A 429 12.78 -14.70 -23.72
N MET A 430 12.61 -15.79 -24.48
CA MET A 430 12.99 -17.14 -24.05
C MET A 430 13.55 -17.95 -25.22
N GLY A 431 14.44 -18.87 -24.93
CA GLY A 431 15.00 -19.77 -25.94
C GLY A 431 15.58 -21.03 -25.31
N ILE A 432 15.39 -22.15 -26.00
CA ILE A 432 16.09 -23.42 -25.71
C ILE A 432 17.21 -23.57 -26.73
N ASP A 433 18.41 -23.85 -26.24
CA ASP A 433 19.58 -24.13 -27.07
C ASP A 433 19.80 -23.05 -28.14
N ALA A 434 19.38 -21.82 -27.81
CA ALA A 434 19.47 -20.68 -28.69
C ALA A 434 20.94 -20.33 -28.89
N ALA A 435 21.28 -19.93 -30.12
CA ALA A 435 22.60 -19.38 -30.40
C ALA A 435 22.86 -18.16 -29.50
N ASN A 436 24.14 -17.94 -29.18
CA ASN A 436 24.61 -16.85 -28.32
C ASN A 436 23.99 -16.81 -26.90
N ALA A 437 23.43 -17.93 -26.41
CA ALA A 437 23.08 -18.08 -24.99
C ALA A 437 24.35 -18.09 -24.10
N PRO A 438 24.24 -17.79 -22.78
CA PRO A 438 25.38 -17.82 -21.86
C PRO A 438 26.10 -19.17 -21.81
N THR A 439 25.35 -20.26 -21.91
CA THR A 439 25.86 -21.64 -22.01
C THR A 439 24.98 -22.43 -22.99
N ALA A 440 25.55 -23.43 -23.65
CA ALA A 440 24.78 -24.34 -24.51
C ALA A 440 23.91 -25.32 -23.68
N THR A 441 22.87 -25.87 -24.31
CA THR A 441 22.09 -27.04 -23.83
C THR A 441 21.17 -26.78 -22.62
N VAL A 442 20.44 -25.66 -22.58
CA VAL A 442 19.48 -25.34 -21.52
C VAL A 442 18.47 -24.27 -21.95
N TRP A 443 17.31 -24.21 -21.28
CA TRP A 443 16.38 -23.10 -21.42
C TRP A 443 16.88 -21.85 -20.68
N TYR A 444 16.84 -20.71 -21.36
CA TYR A 444 16.99 -19.38 -20.78
C TYR A 444 15.72 -18.55 -20.99
N ILE A 445 15.40 -17.74 -19.99
CA ILE A 445 14.36 -16.71 -20.04
C ILE A 445 14.92 -15.42 -19.44
N GLY A 446 14.51 -14.28 -19.98
CA GLY A 446 15.04 -13.01 -19.56
C GLY A 446 14.36 -11.83 -20.21
N TYR A 447 14.99 -10.67 -20.06
CA TYR A 447 14.51 -9.42 -20.60
C TYR A 447 15.63 -8.61 -21.26
N VAL A 448 15.22 -7.73 -22.17
CA VAL A 448 16.07 -6.80 -22.89
C VAL A 448 15.68 -5.39 -22.48
N GLU A 449 16.68 -4.60 -22.10
CA GLU A 449 16.58 -3.16 -21.86
C GLU A 449 17.32 -2.43 -22.98
N ALA A 450 16.57 -1.97 -23.98
CA ALA A 450 17.07 -1.30 -25.16
C ALA A 450 16.94 0.22 -25.04
N HIS A 451 18.08 0.92 -25.09
CA HIS A 451 18.13 2.34 -25.40
C HIS A 451 17.87 2.56 -26.90
N LEU A 452 18.46 1.71 -27.74
CA LEU A 452 18.28 1.59 -29.19
C LEU A 452 18.49 0.12 -29.61
N PRO A 453 18.09 -0.32 -30.82
CA PRO A 453 18.32 -1.71 -31.26
C PRO A 453 19.80 -2.13 -31.27
N THR A 454 20.72 -1.17 -31.41
CA THR A 454 22.17 -1.40 -31.36
C THR A 454 22.80 -1.09 -30.00
N TYR A 455 22.00 -0.65 -29.02
CA TYR A 455 22.45 -0.30 -27.67
C TYR A 455 21.46 -0.87 -26.65
N CYS A 456 21.73 -2.07 -26.15
CA CYS A 456 20.84 -2.76 -25.22
C CYS A 456 21.61 -3.55 -24.15
N THR A 457 20.91 -3.90 -23.08
CA THR A 457 21.37 -4.87 -22.08
C THR A 457 20.44 -6.07 -22.10
N GLN A 458 21.00 -7.27 -22.00
CA GLN A 458 20.25 -8.51 -21.82
C GLN A 458 20.53 -9.07 -20.44
N THR A 459 19.47 -9.41 -19.71
CA THR A 459 19.57 -10.14 -18.44
C THR A 459 18.76 -11.42 -18.53
N VAL A 460 19.39 -12.56 -18.31
CA VAL A 460 18.77 -13.89 -18.47
C VAL A 460 19.06 -14.76 -17.26
N HIS A 461 18.15 -15.67 -16.96
CA HIS A 461 18.41 -16.79 -16.06
C HIS A 461 17.91 -18.09 -16.70
N SER A 462 18.53 -19.22 -16.33
CA SER A 462 17.92 -20.50 -16.64
C SER A 462 16.73 -20.71 -15.72
N PHE A 463 15.60 -21.22 -16.20
CA PHE A 463 14.49 -21.60 -15.31
C PHE A 463 14.38 -23.11 -15.09
N VAL A 464 15.21 -23.90 -15.80
CA VAL A 464 15.27 -25.37 -15.67
C VAL A 464 16.60 -25.88 -15.13
N GLY A 465 17.67 -25.10 -15.29
CA GLY A 465 19.01 -25.43 -14.81
C GLY A 465 19.49 -24.57 -13.65
N ASP A 466 18.66 -23.65 -13.16
CA ASP A 466 18.99 -22.77 -12.05
C ASP A 466 18.67 -23.42 -10.70
N SER A 467 19.53 -23.21 -9.71
CA SER A 467 19.40 -23.79 -8.39
C SER A 467 20.04 -22.93 -7.31
N ALA A 468 19.67 -23.16 -6.05
CA ALA A 468 20.28 -22.49 -4.91
C ALA A 468 21.80 -22.75 -4.76
N ALA A 469 22.36 -23.72 -5.46
CA ALA A 469 23.79 -24.07 -5.42
C ALA A 469 24.57 -23.67 -6.69
N ASP A 470 23.88 -23.25 -7.75
CA ASP A 470 24.45 -22.93 -9.06
C ASP A 470 23.48 -21.96 -9.74
N THR A 471 23.63 -20.67 -9.41
CA THR A 471 22.72 -19.64 -9.91
C THR A 471 23.05 -19.26 -11.34
N LYS A 472 22.25 -19.70 -12.30
CA LYS A 472 22.49 -19.53 -13.74
C LYS A 472 21.91 -18.23 -14.27
N ALA A 473 22.24 -17.12 -13.61
CA ALA A 473 21.80 -15.77 -13.96
C ALA A 473 22.96 -14.95 -14.55
N TYR A 474 22.76 -14.41 -15.75
CA TYR A 474 23.79 -13.75 -16.55
C TYR A 474 23.31 -12.41 -17.13
N ARG A 475 24.28 -11.55 -17.45
CA ARG A 475 24.07 -10.30 -18.17
C ARG A 475 25.13 -10.11 -19.26
N ARG A 476 24.75 -9.42 -20.34
CA ARG A 476 25.67 -8.84 -21.33
C ARG A 476 25.08 -7.56 -21.91
N ASP A 477 25.92 -6.75 -22.55
CA ASP A 477 25.55 -5.55 -23.28
C ASP A 477 25.75 -5.72 -24.80
N CYS A 478 24.97 -4.98 -25.59
CA CYS A 478 25.21 -4.69 -26.99
C CYS A 478 25.56 -3.21 -27.10
N ASN A 479 26.71 -2.88 -27.68
CA ASN A 479 27.20 -1.51 -27.81
C ASN A 479 27.51 -1.20 -29.28
N GLY A 480 26.69 -0.38 -29.93
CA GLY A 480 26.81 -0.08 -31.35
C GLY A 480 26.59 -1.30 -32.27
N GLY A 481 25.85 -2.31 -31.81
CA GLY A 481 25.61 -3.56 -32.55
C GLY A 481 26.64 -4.66 -32.28
N ALA A 482 27.67 -4.39 -31.46
CA ALA A 482 28.64 -5.39 -31.02
C ALA A 482 28.24 -5.97 -29.66
N TRP A 483 28.20 -7.30 -29.55
CA TRP A 483 27.85 -8.01 -28.32
C TRP A 483 29.05 -8.20 -27.39
N GLY A 484 28.87 -7.84 -26.12
CA GLY A 484 29.77 -8.16 -25.02
C GLY A 484 29.66 -9.63 -24.59
N THR A 485 30.62 -10.07 -23.77
CA THR A 485 30.62 -11.41 -23.18
C THR A 485 29.59 -11.51 -22.06
N TRP A 486 28.90 -12.65 -21.95
CA TRP A 486 28.06 -12.95 -20.80
C TRP A 486 28.88 -13.02 -19.51
N TYR A 487 28.39 -12.37 -18.45
CA TYR A 487 28.95 -12.44 -17.10
C TYR A 487 27.86 -12.77 -16.06
N PRO A 488 28.17 -13.54 -15.01
CA PRO A 488 27.21 -13.92 -13.98
C PRO A 488 26.84 -12.74 -13.07
N LEU A 489 25.57 -12.67 -12.64
CA LEU A 489 25.05 -11.59 -11.78
C LEU A 489 25.02 -11.92 -10.28
N GLN A 490 24.88 -13.20 -9.91
CA GLN A 490 24.88 -13.64 -8.51
C GLN A 490 25.64 -14.97 -8.38
N LEU A 491 26.54 -15.04 -7.39
CA LEU A 491 27.10 -16.29 -6.89
C LEU A 491 26.19 -16.76 -5.75
N SER A 492 25.73 -17.99 -5.82
CA SER A 492 25.00 -18.64 -4.72
C SER A 492 25.82 -18.67 -3.43
N GLN A 493 25.15 -18.83 -2.28
CA GLN A 493 25.85 -18.99 -1.00
C GLN A 493 26.84 -20.17 -1.04
N ALA A 494 26.47 -21.26 -1.72
CA ALA A 494 27.36 -22.42 -1.87
C ALA A 494 28.61 -22.11 -2.71
N GLU A 495 28.48 -21.30 -3.77
CA GLU A 495 29.63 -20.85 -4.57
C GLU A 495 30.53 -19.87 -3.80
N GLN A 496 29.96 -19.05 -2.92
CA GLN A 496 30.72 -18.18 -2.03
C GLN A 496 31.44 -19.00 -0.95
N ASP A 497 30.75 -19.95 -0.32
CA ASP A 497 31.31 -20.85 0.70
C ASP A 497 32.43 -21.74 0.13
N ALA A 498 32.34 -22.15 -1.14
CA ALA A 498 33.41 -22.90 -1.80
C ALA A 498 34.65 -22.04 -2.12
N ARG A 499 34.48 -20.72 -2.26
CA ARG A 499 35.56 -19.78 -2.58
C ARG A 499 36.23 -19.17 -1.35
N TYR A 500 35.50 -19.05 -0.24
CA TYR A 500 35.95 -18.34 0.95
C TYR A 500 35.85 -19.22 2.20
N ILE A 501 36.92 -19.22 3.00
CA ILE A 501 36.88 -19.79 4.35
C ILE A 501 36.00 -18.88 5.21
N ARG A 502 34.96 -19.45 5.80
CA ARG A 502 34.09 -18.77 6.73
C ARG A 502 34.71 -18.77 8.12
N PRO A 503 34.81 -17.61 8.78
CA PRO A 503 35.40 -17.51 10.11
C PRO A 503 34.61 -18.23 11.20
N ASP A 504 33.37 -18.64 10.92
CA ASP A 504 32.43 -19.31 11.82
C ASP A 504 32.07 -20.74 11.41
N ALA A 505 32.71 -21.30 10.37
CA ALA A 505 32.47 -22.66 9.90
C ALA A 505 33.70 -23.56 10.08
N THR A 506 33.45 -24.86 10.25
CA THR A 506 34.51 -25.88 10.24
C THR A 506 34.96 -26.12 8.80
N ASP A 507 35.88 -25.29 8.32
CA ASP A 507 36.43 -25.44 6.97
C ASP A 507 37.70 -26.31 6.98
N LEU A 508 37.75 -27.27 6.06
CA LEU A 508 38.87 -28.17 5.91
C LEU A 508 39.92 -27.57 4.96
N LEU A 509 41.09 -27.24 5.49
CA LEU A 509 42.27 -26.94 4.66
C LEU A 509 42.80 -28.25 4.07
N THR A 510 42.56 -28.48 2.77
CA THR A 510 42.98 -29.69 2.04
C THR A 510 44.45 -29.67 1.60
N ALA A 511 45.12 -28.53 1.75
CA ALA A 511 46.55 -28.34 1.47
C ALA A 511 47.22 -27.47 2.55
N GLY A 512 48.56 -27.46 2.57
CA GLY A 512 49.33 -26.61 3.48
C GLY A 512 49.17 -25.11 3.17
N TYR A 513 49.39 -24.27 4.18
CA TYR A 513 49.34 -22.80 4.05
C TYR A 513 50.66 -22.18 4.52
N THR A 514 50.95 -20.98 4.02
CA THR A 514 52.03 -20.13 4.53
C THR A 514 51.43 -18.95 5.29
N ALA A 515 52.12 -18.45 6.32
CA ALA A 515 51.67 -17.31 7.11
C ALA A 515 52.80 -16.29 7.25
N THR A 516 52.45 -15.01 7.19
CA THR A 516 53.37 -13.91 7.47
C THR A 516 53.41 -13.65 8.98
N SER A 517 54.61 -13.55 9.55
CA SER A 517 54.74 -13.25 10.98
C SER A 517 54.50 -11.76 11.26
N GLU A 518 53.72 -11.48 12.30
CA GLU A 518 53.51 -10.13 12.79
C GLU A 518 54.79 -9.59 13.44
N ASN A 519 55.24 -8.41 13.04
CA ASN A 519 56.38 -7.74 13.66
C ASN A 519 55.91 -6.83 14.81
N ASN A 520 56.14 -7.27 16.05
CA ASN A 520 55.79 -6.49 17.24
C ASN A 520 56.89 -5.51 17.68
N GLY A 521 57.91 -5.28 16.86
CA GLY A 521 58.94 -4.26 17.06
C GLY A 521 59.93 -4.58 18.17
N THR A 522 60.63 -3.54 18.64
CA THR A 522 61.63 -3.66 19.72
C THR A 522 60.99 -3.40 21.08
N LYS A 523 61.24 -4.29 22.05
CA LYS A 523 60.85 -4.12 23.45
C LYS A 523 62.07 -3.70 24.26
N SER A 524 62.07 -2.45 24.75
CA SER A 524 63.17 -1.87 25.53
C SER A 524 62.84 -1.70 27.01
N SER A 525 61.56 -1.73 27.37
CA SER A 525 61.06 -1.71 28.76
C SER A 525 59.60 -2.14 28.83
N GLY A 526 59.05 -2.24 30.05
CA GLY A 526 57.62 -2.43 30.28
C GLY A 526 57.15 -3.87 30.11
N THR A 527 55.85 -4.03 29.86
CA THR A 527 55.19 -5.34 29.73
C THR A 527 54.70 -5.55 28.30
N TYR A 528 55.07 -6.68 27.70
CA TYR A 528 54.52 -7.16 26.45
C TYR A 528 53.56 -8.32 26.72
N THR A 529 52.30 -8.14 26.32
CA THR A 529 51.25 -9.16 26.41
C THR A 529 50.89 -9.60 24.99
N PRO A 530 51.27 -10.81 24.55
CA PRO A 530 50.97 -11.27 23.20
C PRO A 530 49.45 -11.50 23.03
N THR A 531 48.95 -11.27 21.82
CA THR A 531 47.54 -11.44 21.44
C THR A 531 47.41 -12.23 20.14
N ALA A 532 46.37 -13.03 19.95
CA ALA A 532 46.15 -13.71 18.66
C ALA A 532 45.80 -12.72 17.52
N VAL A 533 45.39 -11.50 17.87
CA VAL A 533 45.16 -10.42 16.90
C VAL A 533 46.46 -10.15 16.12
N GLY A 534 46.34 -10.00 14.80
CA GLY A 534 47.49 -9.84 13.89
C GLY A 534 48.13 -11.15 13.45
N GLY A 535 47.71 -12.30 14.01
CA GLY A 535 48.17 -13.63 13.64
C GLY A 535 48.95 -14.33 14.76
N ASN A 536 49.02 -15.66 14.67
CA ASN A 536 49.62 -16.51 15.69
C ASN A 536 51.15 -16.64 15.56
N LEU A 537 51.73 -16.25 14.42
CA LEU A 537 53.18 -16.18 14.24
C LEU A 537 53.65 -14.76 14.47
N LYS A 538 54.59 -14.57 15.39
CA LYS A 538 55.06 -13.25 15.82
C LYS A 538 56.57 -13.19 15.85
N ARG A 539 57.11 -11.98 15.71
CA ARG A 539 58.52 -11.67 15.93
C ARG A 539 58.69 -10.35 16.66
N LEU A 540 59.68 -10.28 17.53
CA LEU A 540 60.07 -9.05 18.22
C LEU A 540 61.58 -9.03 18.50
N VAL A 541 62.08 -7.85 18.84
CA VAL A 541 63.47 -7.64 19.26
C VAL A 541 63.52 -7.35 20.75
N ASN A 542 64.34 -8.08 21.50
CA ASN A 542 64.71 -7.72 22.87
C ASN A 542 65.79 -6.63 22.82
N GLY A 543 65.40 -5.41 23.19
CA GLY A 543 66.26 -4.23 23.20
C GLY A 543 66.35 -3.53 24.56
N GLY A 544 66.06 -4.26 25.64
CA GLY A 544 66.12 -3.80 27.02
C GLY A 544 65.31 -4.70 27.94
N ALA A 545 65.43 -4.53 29.26
CA ALA A 545 64.75 -5.42 30.20
C ALA A 545 63.23 -5.22 30.14
N PHE A 546 62.46 -6.27 29.91
CA PHE A 546 60.99 -6.20 29.83
C PHE A 546 60.33 -7.46 30.39
N THR A 547 59.02 -7.38 30.63
CA THR A 547 58.20 -8.50 31.09
C THR A 547 57.38 -9.06 29.93
N LEU A 548 57.51 -10.35 29.64
CA LEU A 548 56.56 -11.09 28.80
C LEU A 548 55.43 -11.62 29.70
N ALA A 549 54.22 -11.08 29.54
CA ALA A 549 53.04 -11.49 30.30
C ALA A 549 52.23 -12.56 29.58
N ALA A 550 51.49 -13.37 30.34
CA ALA A 550 50.53 -14.31 29.79
C ALA A 550 49.42 -13.61 28.99
N PRO A 551 48.96 -14.18 27.87
CA PRO A 551 48.01 -13.53 26.98
C PRO A 551 46.61 -13.47 27.60
N THR A 552 45.91 -12.36 27.40
CA THR A 552 44.60 -12.08 28.04
C THR A 552 43.41 -12.15 27.09
N ALA A 553 43.62 -12.16 25.78
CA ALA A 553 42.55 -12.23 24.77
C ALA A 553 41.64 -13.45 24.98
N ALA A 554 40.33 -13.30 24.73
CA ALA A 554 39.37 -14.39 24.89
C ALA A 554 39.63 -15.55 23.90
N GLY A 555 39.21 -16.76 24.26
CA GLY A 555 39.36 -17.97 23.44
C GLY A 555 40.64 -18.76 23.71
N ASP A 556 40.75 -19.87 22.97
CA ASP A 556 41.84 -20.84 23.04
C ASP A 556 42.72 -20.71 21.78
N TYR A 557 44.03 -20.64 21.96
CA TYR A 557 44.98 -20.40 20.86
C TYR A 557 46.42 -20.75 21.24
N THR A 558 47.24 -20.90 20.20
CA THR A 558 48.70 -21.01 20.31
C THR A 558 49.34 -19.87 19.55
N ILE A 559 50.31 -19.19 20.17
CA ILE A 559 51.13 -18.13 19.58
C ILE A 559 52.58 -18.60 19.60
N ILE A 560 53.30 -18.44 18.50
CA ILE A 560 54.75 -18.66 18.40
C ILE A 560 55.41 -17.30 18.24
N ILE A 561 56.33 -16.97 19.14
CA ILE A 561 57.04 -15.70 19.15
C ILE A 561 58.53 -15.96 18.92
N GLN A 562 59.07 -15.45 17.82
CA GLN A 562 60.53 -15.29 17.68
C GLN A 562 60.98 -14.06 18.46
N ILE A 563 61.98 -14.21 19.32
CA ILE A 563 62.62 -13.11 20.04
C ILE A 563 64.09 -13.08 19.65
N THR A 564 64.55 -11.98 19.06
CA THR A 564 65.96 -11.74 18.75
C THR A 564 66.56 -10.73 19.71
N ASN A 565 67.66 -11.07 20.36
CA ASN A 565 68.42 -10.12 21.18
C ASN A 565 69.22 -9.16 20.30
N ASN A 566 69.12 -7.86 20.56
CA ASN A 566 70.05 -6.88 19.99
C ASN A 566 71.16 -6.51 21.00
N ALA A 567 72.02 -5.54 20.64
CA ALA A 567 73.14 -5.10 21.48
C ALA A 567 72.74 -4.51 22.84
N SER A 568 71.47 -4.14 23.02
CA SER A 568 70.88 -3.60 24.25
C SER A 568 69.94 -4.59 24.94
N ALA A 569 69.96 -5.88 24.57
CA ALA A 569 69.11 -6.90 25.15
C ALA A 569 69.20 -6.93 26.69
N GLY A 570 68.05 -6.92 27.35
CA GLY A 570 67.97 -7.00 28.81
C GLY A 570 67.27 -8.29 29.27
N ALA A 571 67.18 -8.46 30.59
CA ALA A 571 66.51 -9.60 31.18
C ALA A 571 65.01 -9.63 30.78
N ILE A 572 64.56 -10.77 30.27
CA ILE A 572 63.14 -11.02 29.99
C ILE A 572 62.54 -11.75 31.20
N THR A 573 61.57 -11.12 31.86
CA THR A 573 60.85 -11.73 33.00
C THR A 573 59.51 -12.27 32.52
N LEU A 574 59.13 -13.47 32.95
CA LEU A 574 57.80 -14.04 32.66
C LEU A 574 56.81 -13.69 33.78
N SER A 575 55.57 -13.35 33.43
CA SER A 575 54.52 -13.06 34.42
C SER A 575 53.16 -13.63 34.02
N GLY A 576 52.35 -14.02 35.00
CA GLY A 576 50.97 -14.46 34.79
C GLY A 576 50.77 -15.83 34.12
N PHE A 577 51.85 -16.52 33.72
CA PHE A 577 51.75 -17.86 33.14
C PHE A 577 51.42 -18.91 34.20
N SER A 578 50.47 -19.81 33.92
CA SER A 578 50.18 -20.96 34.78
C SER A 578 51.37 -21.91 34.87
N LYS A 579 52.14 -22.05 33.77
CA LYS A 579 53.36 -22.85 33.72
C LYS A 579 54.40 -22.21 32.80
N THR A 580 55.67 -22.37 33.15
CA THR A 580 56.81 -22.09 32.27
C THR A 580 57.71 -23.33 32.19
N SER A 581 58.36 -23.52 31.03
CA SER A 581 59.32 -24.62 30.81
C SER A 581 60.32 -24.26 29.71
N GLY A 582 61.36 -25.08 29.58
CA GLY A 582 62.37 -24.95 28.53
C GLY A 582 63.60 -24.16 28.98
N ASP A 583 64.30 -23.58 28.01
CA ASP A 583 65.58 -22.89 28.22
C ASP A 583 65.42 -21.55 28.95
N ALA A 584 66.52 -21.06 29.52
CA ALA A 584 66.58 -19.71 30.06
C ALA A 584 66.83 -18.68 28.94
N PHE A 585 66.20 -17.51 29.05
CA PHE A 585 66.60 -16.37 28.23
C PHE A 585 68.02 -15.92 28.58
N THR A 586 68.80 -15.63 27.56
CA THR A 586 70.10 -14.96 27.70
C THR A 586 70.00 -13.53 27.16
N THR A 587 71.02 -12.72 27.38
CA THR A 587 71.08 -11.32 26.91
C THR A 587 72.19 -11.09 25.87
N THR A 588 72.79 -12.16 25.35
CA THR A 588 73.84 -12.05 24.34
C THR A 588 73.23 -11.55 23.03
N ASN A 589 73.85 -10.51 22.46
CA ASN A 589 73.47 -9.96 21.16
C ASN A 589 73.47 -11.04 20.07
N GLY A 590 72.39 -11.11 19.29
CA GLY A 590 72.21 -12.09 18.23
C GLY A 590 71.66 -13.45 18.66
N HIS A 591 71.48 -13.71 19.96
CA HIS A 591 70.77 -14.92 20.38
C HIS A 591 69.29 -14.82 20.01
N ASP A 592 68.75 -15.91 19.46
CA ASP A 592 67.36 -16.05 19.06
C ASP A 592 66.63 -17.09 19.91
N PHE A 593 65.36 -16.84 20.18
CA PHE A 593 64.49 -17.76 20.93
C PHE A 593 63.16 -17.93 20.22
N PHE A 594 62.62 -19.14 20.27
CA PHE A 594 61.18 -19.36 20.09
C PHE A 594 60.50 -19.49 21.44
N VAL A 595 59.39 -18.75 21.60
CA VAL A 595 58.48 -18.90 22.73
C VAL A 595 57.17 -19.43 22.21
N PHE A 596 56.82 -20.65 22.60
CA PHE A 596 55.54 -21.27 22.34
C PHE A 596 54.60 -20.92 23.48
N VAL A 597 53.63 -20.07 23.19
CA VAL A 597 52.61 -19.64 24.15
C VAL A 597 51.30 -20.33 23.83
N THR A 598 50.82 -21.17 24.73
CA THR A 598 49.53 -21.86 24.60
C THR A 598 48.56 -21.35 25.64
N LYS A 599 47.34 -21.03 25.22
CA LYS A 599 46.21 -20.72 26.12
C LYS A 599 45.05 -21.64 25.78
N ILE A 600 44.61 -22.46 26.75
CA ILE A 600 43.45 -23.34 26.60
C ILE A 600 42.67 -23.34 27.91
N ASN A 601 41.36 -23.10 27.84
CA ASN A 601 40.45 -23.11 28.99
C ASN A 601 40.98 -22.27 30.18
N GLY A 602 41.55 -21.10 29.86
CA GLY A 602 42.12 -20.16 30.84
C GLY A 602 43.52 -20.51 31.38
N PHE A 603 44.03 -21.73 31.16
CA PHE A 603 45.41 -22.07 31.51
C PHE A 603 46.38 -21.52 30.47
N THR A 604 47.54 -21.03 30.92
CA THR A 604 48.58 -20.46 30.06
C THR A 604 49.93 -21.11 30.28
N HIS A 605 50.61 -21.47 29.20
CA HIS A 605 51.93 -22.07 29.21
C HIS A 605 52.87 -21.32 28.28
N ALA A 606 54.08 -21.01 28.74
CA ALA A 606 55.18 -20.55 27.91
C ALA A 606 56.30 -21.60 27.91
N ALA A 607 56.62 -22.15 26.74
CA ALA A 607 57.79 -22.98 26.53
C ALA A 607 58.85 -22.21 25.72
N ILE A 608 60.06 -22.11 26.25
CA ILE A 608 61.16 -21.36 25.65
C ILE A 608 62.14 -22.36 25.02
N GLN A 609 62.47 -22.13 23.76
CA GLN A 609 63.52 -22.86 23.04
C GLN A 609 64.56 -21.85 22.55
N ALA A 610 65.79 -21.99 23.01
CA ALA A 610 66.89 -21.19 22.50
C ALA A 610 67.40 -21.78 21.17
N LEU A 611 67.79 -20.93 20.22
CA LEU A 611 68.15 -21.34 18.86
C LEU A 611 69.65 -21.26 18.56
N GLN A 612 70.45 -20.84 19.54
CA GLN A 612 71.92 -20.81 19.47
C GLN A 612 72.59 -22.14 19.81
#